data_AF-K2CBL6-F1
#
_entry.id   AF-K2CBL6-F1
#
_cell.length_a   1.000
_cell.length_b   1.000
_cell.length_c   1.000
_cell.angle_alpha   90.00
_cell.angle_beta   90.00
_cell.angle_gamma   90.00
#
_symmetry.space_group_name_H-M   'P 1'
#
loop_
_entity.id
_entity.type
_entity.pdbx_description
1 polymer ?
#
loop_
_entity_poly.entity_id
_entity_poly.type
_entity_poly.pdbx_seq_one_letter_code
_entity_poly.pdbx_strand_id
1 'polypeptide(L)' 'YSGGRHQFMLRGDLALTLPNPHRGDIGKDLLLRILKQAEMTREEFEAL' A
#
# COMPACT_ATOMS: atom_id res chain seq x y z
N TYR A 1 -15.52 -10.47 5.87
CA TYR A 1 -14.51 -11.22 6.67
C TYR A 1 -13.67 -10.22 7.45
N SER A 2 -14.13 -9.91 8.66
CA SER A 2 -13.51 -9.03 9.65
C SER A 2 -12.67 -9.88 10.62
N GLY A 3 -11.52 -10.35 10.15
CA GLY A 3 -10.67 -11.25 10.93
C GLY A 3 -9.20 -10.87 10.81
N GLY A 4 -8.74 -9.99 11.69
CA GLY A 4 -7.38 -9.91 12.29
C GLY A 4 -6.11 -9.92 11.43
N ARG A 5 -6.18 -10.19 10.13
CA ARG A 5 -5.03 -10.25 9.22
C ARG A 5 -5.08 -9.02 8.31
N HIS A 6 -3.92 -8.39 8.13
CA HIS A 6 -3.75 -7.30 7.18
C HIS A 6 -4.20 -7.76 5.78
N GLN A 7 -4.89 -6.88 5.04
CA GLN A 7 -5.21 -7.15 3.64
C GLN A 7 -3.90 -7.16 2.85
N PHE A 8 -3.88 -7.87 1.72
CA PHE A 8 -2.72 -7.84 0.83
C PHE A 8 -3.13 -7.70 -0.63
N MET A 9 -2.30 -7.05 -1.42
CA MET A 9 -2.42 -6.91 -2.87
C MET A 9 -1.24 -7.62 -3.54
N LEU A 10 -1.48 -8.26 -4.68
CA LEU A 10 -0.46 -8.97 -5.45
C LEU A 10 -0.33 -8.37 -6.85
N ARG A 11 0.89 -8.18 -7.34
CA ARG A 11 1.20 -7.79 -8.72
C ARG A 11 2.42 -8.58 -9.21
N GLY A 12 2.20 -9.68 -9.95
CA GLY A 12 3.29 -10.60 -10.30
C GLY A 12 3.92 -11.19 -9.03
N ASP A 13 5.23 -11.04 -8.87
CA ASP A 13 5.98 -11.49 -7.69
C ASP A 13 5.93 -10.50 -6.52
N LEU A 14 5.28 -9.34 -6.71
CA LEU A 14 5.15 -8.33 -5.66
C LEU A 14 3.94 -8.60 -4.75
N ALA A 15 4.17 -8.58 -3.44
CA ALA A 15 3.12 -8.61 -2.42
C ALA A 15 3.16 -7.35 -1.52
N LEU A 16 2.05 -6.60 -1.50
CA LEU A 16 1.84 -5.43 -0.66
C LEU A 16 0.93 -5.78 0.51
N THR A 17 1.33 -5.48 1.73
CA THR A 17 0.48 -5.64 2.92
C THR A 17 -0.17 -4.31 3.26
N LEU A 18 -1.50 -4.24 3.13
CA LEU A 18 -2.29 -3.09 3.53
C LEU A 18 -2.71 -3.25 4.99
N PRO A 19 -2.29 -2.35 5.89
CA PRO A 19 -2.77 -2.36 7.26
C PRO A 19 -4.30 -2.28 7.25
N ASN A 20 -4.91 -3.06 8.15
CA ASN A 20 -6.36 -3.22 8.27
C ASN A 20 -7.08 -1.86 8.26
N PRO A 21 -8.36 -1.80 7.84
CA PRO A 21 -8.99 -0.60 7.30
C PRO A 21 -9.06 0.52 8.33
N HIS A 22 -8.05 1.38 8.34
CA HIS A 22 -8.17 2.71 8.88
C HIS A 22 -8.98 3.49 7.83
N ARG A 23 -10.27 3.69 8.11
CA ARG A 23 -11.11 4.57 7.28
C ARG A 23 -10.57 6.00 7.46
N GLY A 24 -9.64 6.41 6.60
CA GLY A 24 -9.00 7.72 6.63
C GLY A 24 -7.82 7.79 5.68
N ASP A 25 -7.26 8.99 5.52
CA ASP A 25 -6.06 9.19 4.72
C ASP A 25 -4.86 8.49 5.37
N ILE A 26 -4.01 7.92 4.54
CA ILE A 26 -2.74 7.36 5.00
C ILE A 26 -1.70 8.45 5.19
N GLY A 27 -0.90 8.35 6.24
CA GLY A 27 0.24 9.25 6.43
C GLY A 27 1.31 9.08 5.35
N LYS A 28 2.11 10.13 5.14
CA LYS A 28 3.21 10.16 4.15
C LYS A 28 4.17 8.96 4.29
N ASP A 29 4.47 8.53 5.51
CA ASP A 29 5.40 7.42 5.75
C ASP A 29 4.84 6.07 5.30
N LEU A 30 3.53 5.86 5.47
CA LEU A 30 2.87 4.65 4.99
C LEU A 30 2.80 4.65 3.46
N LEU A 31 2.47 5.80 2.85
CA LEU A 31 2.51 5.95 1.40
C LEU A 31 3.90 5.63 0.84
N LEU A 32 4.97 6.19 1.43
CA LEU A 32 6.35 5.93 0.98
C LEU A 32 6.74 4.45 1.08
N ARG A 33 6.30 3.75 2.13
CA ARG A 33 6.55 2.31 2.28
C ARG A 33 5.83 1.50 1.19
N ILE A 34 4.58 1.85 0.91
CA ILE A 34 3.78 1.19 -0.14
C ILE A 34 4.43 1.43 -1.51
N LEU A 35 4.79 2.68 -1.84
CA LEU A 35 5.43 3.04 -3.10
C LEU A 35 6.77 2.32 -3.28
N LYS A 36 7.59 2.26 -2.22
CA LYS A 36 8.86 1.51 -2.24
C LYS A 36 8.65 0.02 -2.50
N GLN A 37 7.66 -0.58 -1.83
CA GLN A 37 7.33 -1.97 -2.10
C GLN A 37 6.81 -2.14 -3.53
N ALA A 38 6.03 -1.18 -4.03
CA ALA A 38 5.52 -1.16 -5.41
C ALA A 38 6.58 -0.92 -6.49
N GLU A 39 7.85 -0.73 -6.11
CA GLU A 39 8.93 -0.29 -6.98
C GLU A 39 8.53 0.94 -7.82
N MET A 40 7.76 1.83 -7.20
CA MET A 40 7.15 2.98 -7.84
C MET A 40 7.62 4.27 -7.18
N THR A 41 7.92 5.27 -7.98
CA THR A 41 8.27 6.61 -7.51
C THR A 41 7.03 7.40 -7.13
N ARG A 42 7.22 8.50 -6.39
CA ARG A 42 6.11 9.38 -6.01
C ARG A 42 5.59 10.15 -7.20
N GLU A 43 6.48 10.50 -8.12
CA GLU A 43 6.19 11.22 -9.36
C GLU A 43 5.34 10.36 -10.29
N GLU A 44 5.68 9.07 -10.44
CA GLU A 44 4.84 8.10 -11.17
C GLU A 44 3.46 7.97 -10.52
N PHE A 45 3.35 7.99 -9.19
CA PHE A 45 2.06 7.93 -8.49
C PHE A 45 1.21 9.18 -8.70
N GLU A 46 1.82 10.35 -8.66
CA GLU A 46 1.12 11.63 -8.87
C GLU A 46 0.74 11.87 -10.34
N ALA A 47 1.35 11.13 -11.27
CA ALA A 47 1.04 11.19 -12.70
C ALA A 47 -0.06 10.22 -13.15
N LEU A 48 -0.55 9.34 -12.26
CA LEU A 48 -1.69 8.44 -12.48
C LEU A 48 -3.02 9.17 -12.30
#